data_AF-A0A4R5YI66-F1
#
_entry.id   AF-A0A4R5YI66-F1
#
_cell.length_a   1.000
_cell.length_b   1.000
_cell.length_c   1.000
_cell.angle_alpha   90.00
_cell.angle_beta   90.00
_cell.angle_gamma   90.00
#
_symmetry.space_group_name_H-M   'P 1'
#
loop_
_entity.id
_entity.type
_entity.pdbx_description
1 polymer ?
#
loop_
_entity_poly.entity_id
_entity_poly.type
_entity_poly.pdbx_seq_one_letter_code
_entity_poly.pdbx_strand_id
1 'polypeptide(L)'
;MSTDSGDTPSSATDRREAVREKAQRVHVKQSRVRLARRISLGVLATGAVAAVAAVVVWSVTSTMGGRDLTPDTASSDGFAVSDVAGVAGSQGAIDDSAVEATPESDKAAPAPTASAAPVDIRVYVDYLSPGAREWQLANVDQLKTWVDEGAATLSYHPVSMLTAKSNGTKYSLRAAAAAACVATHDENVFFAYNTELLSRQPAMDTDGFSDTELADLAQAVGAQEPDKVRDCIEDGDYIEWTKDATERAISGIPDADGLQLAGTPMILVNGQPYMGALKDAAEFSQFVLTSASDKFYTEQTATPTPTAPAE
;
A
#
# COMPACT_ATOMS: atom_id res chain seq x y z
N MET A 1 2.83 64.81 -97.64
CA MET A 1 1.72 64.77 -96.66
C MET A 1 1.52 63.30 -96.31
N SER A 2 2.33 62.72 -95.41
CA SER A 2 2.17 62.70 -93.94
C SER A 2 0.96 61.85 -93.51
N THR A 3 1.20 60.58 -93.12
CA THR A 3 1.05 60.00 -91.73
C THR A 3 -0.42 59.95 -91.28
N ASP A 4 -0.99 58.90 -90.69
CA ASP A 4 -0.51 57.96 -89.69
C ASP A 4 -1.60 56.88 -89.51
N SER A 5 -1.23 55.60 -89.39
CA SER A 5 -2.15 54.52 -89.00
C SER A 5 -1.87 54.14 -87.56
N GLY A 6 -2.61 54.72 -86.62
CA GLY A 6 -2.52 54.41 -85.20
C GLY A 6 -3.53 53.35 -84.78
N ASP A 7 -3.09 52.10 -84.66
CA ASP A 7 -3.82 50.99 -84.03
C ASP A 7 -3.11 50.60 -82.72
N THR A 8 -3.76 50.81 -81.56
CA THR A 8 -3.72 49.93 -80.35
C THR A 8 -4.31 50.58 -79.09
N PRO A 9 -5.30 49.93 -78.43
CA PRO A 9 -5.30 49.91 -76.96
C PRO A 9 -5.81 48.57 -76.34
N SER A 10 -5.30 47.41 -76.78
CA SER A 10 -5.71 46.09 -76.20
C SER A 10 -4.67 45.47 -75.24
N SER A 11 -3.37 45.78 -75.37
CA SER A 11 -2.30 45.02 -74.69
C SER A 11 -2.04 45.37 -73.22
N ALA A 12 -2.51 46.54 -72.75
CA ALA A 12 -2.23 47.03 -71.40
C ALA A 12 -3.21 46.50 -70.33
N THR A 13 -4.48 46.30 -70.70
CA THR A 13 -5.53 45.78 -69.80
C THR A 13 -5.35 44.28 -69.57
N ASP A 14 -5.10 43.51 -70.64
CA ASP A 14 -4.84 42.06 -70.56
C ASP A 14 -3.64 41.71 -69.67
N ARG A 15 -2.57 42.53 -69.70
CA ARG A 15 -1.39 42.32 -68.83
C ARG A 15 -1.72 42.54 -67.36
N ARG A 16 -2.62 43.48 -67.03
CA ARG A 16 -3.02 43.75 -65.64
C ARG A 16 -3.94 42.65 -65.10
N GLU A 17 -4.81 42.11 -65.95
CA GLU A 17 -5.67 40.99 -65.58
C GLU A 17 -4.88 39.68 -65.40
N ALA A 18 -3.94 39.38 -66.31
CA ALA A 18 -3.05 38.23 -66.17
C ALA A 18 -2.17 38.27 -64.91
N VAL A 19 -1.75 39.46 -64.47
CA VAL A 19 -0.99 39.63 -63.22
C VAL A 19 -1.89 39.43 -61.99
N ARG A 20 -3.14 39.93 -62.01
CA ARG A 20 -4.11 39.71 -60.93
C ARG A 20 -4.50 38.23 -60.81
N GLU A 21 -4.68 37.54 -61.93
CA GLU A 21 -4.99 36.11 -61.94
C GLU A 21 -3.82 35.27 -61.39
N LYS A 22 -2.59 35.58 -61.78
CA LYS A 22 -1.40 34.93 -61.22
C LYS A 22 -1.24 35.22 -59.72
N ALA A 23 -1.48 36.45 -59.28
CA ALA A 23 -1.43 36.82 -57.87
C ALA A 23 -2.48 36.03 -57.05
N GLN A 24 -3.71 35.92 -57.54
CA GLN A 24 -4.76 35.13 -56.88
C GLN A 24 -4.43 33.64 -56.83
N ARG A 25 -3.89 33.06 -57.93
CA ARG A 25 -3.46 31.65 -57.95
C ARG A 25 -2.32 31.37 -56.97
N VAL A 26 -1.39 32.30 -56.76
CA VAL A 26 -0.30 32.16 -55.79
C VAL A 26 -0.83 32.26 -54.35
N HIS A 27 -1.74 33.20 -54.07
CA HIS A 27 -2.35 33.34 -52.75
C HIS A 27 -3.16 32.09 -52.34
N VAL A 28 -3.91 31.50 -53.26
CA VAL A 28 -4.68 30.27 -52.99
C VAL A 28 -3.76 29.05 -52.76
N LYS A 29 -2.64 28.95 -53.50
CA LYS A 29 -1.66 27.88 -53.26
C LYS A 29 -0.95 28.03 -51.91
N GLN A 30 -0.56 29.26 -51.55
CA GLN A 30 0.14 29.50 -50.28
C GLN A 30 -0.75 29.34 -49.05
N SER A 31 -2.05 29.67 -49.12
CA SER A 31 -2.97 29.48 -48.00
C SER A 31 -3.23 28.01 -47.70
N ARG A 32 -3.39 27.17 -48.73
CA ARG A 32 -3.56 25.70 -48.58
C ARG A 32 -2.33 25.03 -47.97
N VAL A 33 -1.12 25.44 -48.36
CA VAL A 33 0.13 24.91 -47.79
C VAL A 33 0.31 25.32 -46.33
N ARG A 34 -0.01 26.58 -45.97
CA ARG A 34 0.08 27.05 -44.57
C ARG A 34 -0.92 26.35 -43.67
N LEU A 35 -2.15 26.12 -44.15
CA LEU A 35 -3.17 25.38 -43.42
C LEU A 35 -2.77 23.91 -43.22
N ALA A 36 -2.31 23.23 -44.29
CA ALA A 36 -1.85 21.84 -44.22
C ALA A 36 -0.65 21.67 -43.27
N ARG A 37 0.29 22.62 -43.24
CA ARG A 37 1.43 22.60 -42.30
C ARG A 37 1.02 22.81 -40.84
N ARG A 38 0.02 23.66 -40.58
CA ARG A 38 -0.52 23.87 -39.21
C ARG A 38 -1.32 22.67 -38.72
N ILE A 39 -2.12 22.04 -39.59
CA ILE A 39 -2.88 20.84 -39.26
C ILE A 39 -1.93 19.67 -38.99
N SER A 40 -0.92 19.45 -39.82
CA SER A 40 0.05 18.36 -39.63
C SER A 40 0.87 18.49 -38.34
N LEU A 41 1.31 19.71 -37.98
CA LEU A 41 1.97 19.96 -36.70
C LEU A 41 1.04 19.76 -35.49
N GLY A 42 -0.23 20.16 -35.60
CA GLY A 42 -1.24 19.91 -34.56
C GLY A 42 -1.50 18.43 -34.33
N VAL A 43 -1.72 17.67 -35.41
CA VAL A 43 -1.97 16.21 -35.34
C VAL A 43 -0.76 15.46 -34.78
N LEU A 44 0.47 15.84 -35.14
CA LEU A 44 1.69 15.25 -34.57
C LEU A 44 1.84 15.54 -33.07
N ALA A 45 1.60 16.78 -32.63
CA ALA A 45 1.69 17.14 -31.22
C ALA A 45 0.62 16.44 -30.37
N THR A 46 -0.63 16.40 -30.83
CA THR A 46 -1.71 15.69 -30.12
C THR A 46 -1.49 14.17 -30.14
N GLY A 47 -1.01 13.62 -31.25
CA GLY A 47 -0.65 12.20 -31.36
C GLY A 47 0.48 11.80 -30.43
N ALA A 48 1.52 12.63 -30.29
CA ALA A 48 2.63 12.37 -29.37
C ALA A 48 2.18 12.42 -27.89
N VAL A 49 1.35 13.40 -27.52
CA VAL A 49 0.82 13.49 -26.14
C VAL A 49 -0.13 12.32 -25.85
N ALA A 50 -0.99 11.92 -26.80
CA ALA A 50 -1.87 10.77 -26.65
C ALA A 50 -1.07 9.45 -26.57
N ALA A 51 0.01 9.32 -27.34
CA ALA A 51 0.89 8.14 -27.28
C ALA A 51 1.65 8.08 -25.95
N VAL A 52 2.18 9.19 -25.44
CA VAL A 52 2.83 9.23 -24.13
C VAL A 52 1.84 8.96 -23.01
N ALA A 53 0.64 9.55 -23.05
CA ALA A 53 -0.43 9.26 -22.10
C ALA A 53 -0.86 7.78 -22.17
N ALA A 54 -0.96 7.21 -23.36
CA ALA A 54 -1.26 5.80 -23.54
C ALA A 54 -0.12 4.91 -23.02
N VAL A 55 1.15 5.27 -23.20
CA VAL A 55 2.29 4.52 -22.65
C VAL A 55 2.32 4.59 -21.12
N VAL A 56 2.06 5.76 -20.53
CA VAL A 56 2.00 5.92 -19.06
C VAL A 56 0.79 5.18 -18.47
N VAL A 57 -0.38 5.24 -19.12
CA VAL A 57 -1.56 4.46 -18.69
C VAL A 57 -1.33 2.97 -18.90
N TRP A 58 -0.70 2.55 -20.01
CA TRP A 58 -0.39 1.15 -20.29
C TRP A 58 0.67 0.61 -19.31
N SER A 59 1.69 1.39 -18.94
CA SER A 59 2.64 0.99 -17.89
C SER A 59 1.97 0.87 -16.52
N VAL A 60 0.92 1.66 -16.25
CA VAL A 60 0.15 1.59 -14.99
C VAL A 60 -0.92 0.48 -15.01
N THR A 61 -1.37 0.01 -16.18
CA THR A 61 -2.50 -0.94 -16.30
C THR A 61 -2.13 -2.35 -16.76
N SER A 62 -0.93 -2.57 -17.31
CA SER A 62 -0.58 -3.86 -17.94
C SER A 62 0.04 -4.90 -17.03
N THR A 63 0.30 -4.57 -15.77
CA THR A 63 0.92 -5.48 -14.77
C THR A 63 -0.08 -6.04 -13.75
N MET A 64 -1.38 -5.75 -13.86
CA MET A 64 -2.37 -6.26 -12.91
C MET A 64 -2.97 -7.60 -13.34
N GLY A 65 -2.10 -8.51 -13.78
CA GLY A 65 -2.38 -9.93 -13.92
C GLY A 65 -1.33 -10.70 -13.14
N GLY A 66 -1.27 -10.45 -11.83
CA GLY A 66 -0.37 -11.17 -10.92
C GLY A 66 -0.63 -12.66 -10.98
N ARG A 67 0.38 -13.46 -10.64
CA ARG A 67 0.21 -14.90 -10.54
C ARG A 67 -0.83 -15.21 -9.46
N ASP A 68 -1.66 -16.23 -9.67
CA ASP A 68 -2.60 -16.69 -8.65
C ASP A 68 -1.85 -17.62 -7.69
N LEU A 69 -0.97 -17.03 -6.88
CA LEU A 69 -0.22 -17.74 -5.85
C LEU A 69 -0.89 -17.56 -4.50
N THR A 70 -0.83 -18.61 -3.68
CA THR A 70 -1.20 -18.55 -2.27
C THR A 70 0.09 -18.64 -1.44
N PRO A 71 0.36 -17.70 -0.53
CA PRO A 71 1.49 -17.76 0.38
C PRO A 71 1.46 -19.05 1.20
N ASP A 72 2.55 -19.81 1.23
CA ASP A 72 2.65 -21.07 1.98
C ASP A 72 2.84 -20.86 3.49
N THR A 73 3.36 -19.69 3.89
CA THR A 73 3.50 -19.28 5.29
C THR A 73 2.23 -18.66 5.88
N ALA A 74 1.19 -18.42 5.08
CA ALA A 74 -0.06 -17.84 5.58
C ALA A 74 -0.89 -18.88 6.36
N SER A 75 -1.34 -18.48 7.55
CA SER A 75 -2.30 -19.24 8.37
C SER A 75 -3.54 -18.38 8.58
N SER A 76 -4.69 -18.83 8.06
CA SER A 76 -5.95 -18.08 8.08
C SER A 76 -5.79 -16.65 7.53
N ASP A 77 -5.05 -16.52 6.42
CA ASP A 77 -4.66 -15.25 5.77
C ASP A 77 -3.77 -14.30 6.58
N GLY A 78 -3.28 -14.78 7.73
CA GLY A 78 -2.33 -14.06 8.56
C GLY A 78 -0.91 -14.61 8.46
N PHE A 79 0.05 -13.74 8.71
CA PHE A 79 1.46 -14.09 8.85
C PHE A 79 1.87 -13.90 10.30
N ALA A 80 2.38 -14.96 10.92
CA ALA A 80 2.91 -14.89 12.27
C ALA A 80 4.24 -14.12 12.29
N VAL A 81 4.45 -13.36 13.35
CA VAL A 81 5.73 -12.70 13.61
C VAL A 81 6.67 -13.71 14.27
N SER A 82 7.71 -14.13 13.55
CA SER A 82 8.73 -15.07 14.04
C SER A 82 9.93 -14.38 14.68
N ASP A 83 10.21 -13.13 14.29
CA ASP A 83 11.31 -12.33 14.80
C ASP A 83 10.88 -10.84 14.84
N VAL A 84 11.37 -10.12 15.85
CA VAL A 84 11.09 -8.68 16.06
C VAL A 84 12.36 -7.81 16.03
N ALA A 85 13.50 -8.42 15.67
CA ALA A 85 14.74 -7.73 15.38
C ALA A 85 14.60 -6.76 14.20
N GLY A 86 15.56 -5.84 14.07
CA GLY A 86 15.60 -4.88 12.95
C GLY A 86 14.65 -3.69 13.06
N VAL A 87 13.69 -3.69 14.00
CA VAL A 87 12.87 -2.52 14.31
C VAL A 87 13.63 -1.58 15.25
N ALA A 88 14.13 -0.46 14.72
CA ALA A 88 14.64 0.63 15.55
C ALA A 88 13.49 1.20 16.40
N GLY A 89 13.62 1.13 17.72
CA GLY A 89 12.60 1.66 18.63
C GLY A 89 12.41 3.16 18.40
N SER A 90 11.18 3.63 18.53
CA SER A 90 10.85 5.06 18.52
C SER A 90 11.29 5.74 19.83
N GLN A 91 12.58 5.67 20.15
CA GLN A 91 13.15 6.60 21.11
C GLN A 91 13.26 7.96 20.41
N GLY A 92 12.35 8.86 20.76
CA GLY A 92 12.60 10.29 20.55
C GLY A 92 13.99 10.62 21.08
N ALA A 93 14.80 11.26 20.25
CA ALA A 93 16.15 11.67 20.61
C ALA A 93 16.11 12.50 21.90
N ILE A 94 16.51 11.89 23.01
CA ILE A 94 16.98 12.59 24.19
C ILE A 94 18.50 12.44 24.18
N ASP A 95 19.13 13.57 23.89
CA ASP A 95 20.56 13.81 24.00
C ASP A 95 21.00 13.44 25.43
N ASP A 96 21.70 12.32 25.57
CA ASP A 96 22.28 11.90 26.84
C ASP A 96 23.51 12.77 27.13
N SER A 97 23.24 13.94 27.70
CA SER A 97 24.22 14.73 28.42
C SER A 97 23.60 15.22 29.72
N ALA A 98 23.96 14.49 30.78
CA ALA A 98 24.11 14.91 32.16
C ALA A 98 22.89 14.83 33.12
N VAL A 99 22.99 13.84 34.02
CA VAL A 99 22.82 13.92 35.49
C VAL A 99 21.52 14.54 36.02
N GLU A 100 20.65 13.75 36.65
CA GLU A 100 20.65 13.45 38.09
C GLU A 100 19.47 12.50 38.42
N ALA A 101 19.71 11.53 39.30
CA ALA A 101 18.72 10.53 39.68
C ALA A 101 17.63 11.14 40.58
N THR A 102 16.42 11.21 40.05
CA THR A 102 15.18 11.32 40.84
C THR A 102 14.33 10.08 40.55
N PRO A 103 13.79 9.36 41.55
CA PRO A 103 12.94 8.21 41.30
C PRO A 103 11.57 8.73 40.88
N GLU A 104 11.40 9.02 39.60
CA GLU A 104 10.07 9.11 39.01
C GLU A 104 9.50 7.70 38.94
N SER A 105 8.30 7.53 39.49
CA SER A 105 7.56 6.30 39.39
C SER A 105 7.10 6.13 37.95
N ASP A 106 7.95 5.55 37.11
CA ASP A 106 7.54 4.92 35.86
C ASP A 106 6.57 3.80 36.23
N LYS A 107 5.29 4.12 36.17
CA LYS A 107 4.24 3.12 36.25
C LYS A 107 4.28 2.39 34.91
N ALA A 108 5.20 1.43 34.80
CA ALA A 108 5.26 0.51 33.68
C ALA A 108 3.83 0.02 33.41
N ALA A 109 3.39 0.16 32.16
CA ALA A 109 2.12 -0.42 31.75
C ALA A 109 2.16 -1.91 32.12
N PRO A 110 1.14 -2.43 32.81
CA PRO A 110 1.16 -3.81 33.23
C PRO A 110 1.19 -4.70 31.96
N ALA A 111 2.06 -5.71 31.94
CA ALA A 111 2.32 -6.58 30.79
C ALA A 111 1.91 -8.03 31.05
N PRO A 112 1.43 -8.79 30.03
CA PRO A 112 1.23 -10.23 30.16
C PRO A 112 2.55 -10.92 30.51
N THR A 113 2.48 -12.04 31.25
CA THR A 113 3.68 -12.81 31.64
C THR A 113 3.64 -14.19 31.01
N ALA A 114 4.81 -14.74 30.65
CA ALA A 114 4.97 -16.03 29.98
C ALA A 114 4.57 -17.27 30.82
N SER A 115 4.07 -17.10 32.05
CA SER A 115 3.65 -18.21 32.92
C SER A 115 2.29 -18.81 32.53
N ALA A 116 1.56 -18.18 31.59
CA ALA A 116 0.29 -18.65 31.03
C ALA A 116 0.44 -18.92 29.52
N ALA A 117 -0.57 -19.55 28.89
CA ALA A 117 -0.60 -19.68 27.44
C ALA A 117 -0.44 -18.28 26.79
N PRO A 118 0.38 -18.13 25.73
CA PRO A 118 0.60 -16.84 25.09
C PRO A 118 -0.72 -16.21 24.64
N VAL A 119 -0.84 -14.89 24.80
CA VAL A 119 -2.01 -14.15 24.32
C VAL A 119 -1.99 -14.08 22.79
N ASP A 120 -3.07 -14.51 22.13
CA ASP A 120 -3.21 -14.37 20.68
C ASP A 120 -3.57 -12.93 20.31
N ILE A 121 -2.74 -12.27 19.52
CA ILE A 121 -2.97 -10.94 18.96
C ILE A 121 -2.99 -11.04 17.43
N ARG A 122 -4.14 -10.72 16.83
CA ARG A 122 -4.33 -10.69 15.37
C ARG A 122 -4.65 -9.27 14.92
N VAL A 123 -3.94 -8.78 13.91
CA VAL A 123 -4.07 -7.41 13.41
C VAL A 123 -4.43 -7.43 11.93
N TYR A 124 -5.67 -7.08 11.59
CA TYR A 124 -6.07 -6.83 10.21
C TYR A 124 -5.60 -5.43 9.81
N VAL A 125 -4.65 -5.38 8.87
CA VAL A 125 -3.89 -4.18 8.55
C VAL A 125 -4.07 -3.79 7.09
N ASP A 126 -4.46 -2.53 6.85
CA ASP A 126 -4.33 -1.89 5.56
C ASP A 126 -3.22 -0.84 5.66
N TYR A 127 -2.20 -0.98 4.82
CA TYR A 127 -1.00 -0.14 4.86
C TYR A 127 -1.22 1.32 4.46
N LEU A 128 -2.42 1.70 4.00
CA LEU A 128 -2.83 3.09 3.77
C LEU A 128 -3.71 3.65 4.90
N SER A 129 -4.11 2.82 5.88
CA SER A 129 -4.96 3.27 6.99
C SER A 129 -4.16 4.11 7.98
N PRO A 130 -4.55 5.38 8.23
CA PRO A 130 -3.92 6.19 9.27
C PRO A 130 -4.06 5.56 10.65
N GLY A 131 -5.20 4.94 10.95
CA GLY A 131 -5.41 4.27 12.23
C GLY A 131 -4.45 3.09 12.44
N ALA A 132 -4.12 2.36 11.36
CA ALA A 132 -3.22 1.22 11.46
C ALA A 132 -1.80 1.68 11.77
N ARG A 133 -1.38 2.79 11.14
CA ARG A 133 -0.13 3.48 11.47
C ARG A 133 -0.12 3.96 12.91
N GLU A 134 -1.16 4.65 13.34
CA GLU A 134 -1.25 5.20 14.69
C GLU A 134 -1.14 4.10 15.76
N TRP A 135 -1.87 3.00 15.58
CA TRP A 135 -1.82 1.87 16.49
C TRP A 135 -0.47 1.17 16.48
N GLN A 136 0.11 0.89 15.30
CA GLN A 136 1.42 0.25 15.21
C GLN A 136 2.48 1.08 15.94
N LEU A 137 2.57 2.38 15.65
CA LEU A 137 3.59 3.24 16.23
C LEU A 137 3.42 3.42 17.74
N ALA A 138 2.19 3.41 18.25
CA ALA A 138 1.95 3.48 19.68
C ALA A 138 2.33 2.18 20.41
N ASN A 139 2.18 1.02 19.75
CA ASN A 139 2.28 -0.28 20.40
C ASN A 139 3.54 -1.09 20.02
N VAL A 140 4.35 -0.63 19.06
CA VAL A 140 5.48 -1.40 18.52
C VAL A 140 6.45 -1.86 19.61
N ASP A 141 6.84 -0.98 20.54
CA ASP A 141 7.85 -1.31 21.56
C ASP A 141 7.35 -2.36 22.57
N GLN A 142 6.07 -2.31 22.96
CA GLN A 142 5.49 -3.32 23.86
C GLN A 142 5.18 -4.64 23.14
N LEU A 143 4.76 -4.60 21.87
CA LEU A 143 4.56 -5.80 21.05
C LEU A 143 5.87 -6.58 20.87
N LYS A 144 6.98 -5.87 20.62
CA LYS A 144 8.32 -6.48 20.56
C LYS A 144 8.63 -7.25 21.84
N THR A 145 8.51 -6.57 22.98
CA THR A 145 8.75 -7.16 24.30
C THR A 145 7.88 -8.40 24.51
N TRP A 146 6.57 -8.34 24.22
CA TRP A 146 5.67 -9.47 24.47
C TRP A 146 5.92 -10.67 23.55
N VAL A 147 6.33 -10.44 22.30
CA VAL A 147 6.71 -11.51 21.38
C VAL A 147 8.05 -12.12 21.80
N ASP A 148 9.07 -11.30 22.11
CA ASP A 148 10.39 -11.74 22.57
C ASP A 148 10.32 -12.57 23.86
N GLU A 149 9.46 -12.16 24.80
CA GLU A 149 9.25 -12.88 26.06
C GLU A 149 8.34 -14.12 25.91
N GLY A 150 7.74 -14.32 24.73
CA GLY A 150 6.76 -15.38 24.49
C GLY A 150 5.44 -15.17 25.24
N ALA A 151 5.17 -13.95 25.71
CA ALA A 151 3.93 -13.59 26.38
C ALA A 151 2.75 -13.41 25.42
N ALA A 152 3.02 -13.14 24.14
CA ALA A 152 2.02 -13.04 23.08
C ALA A 152 2.47 -13.70 21.78
N THR A 153 1.52 -14.27 21.04
CA THR A 153 1.69 -14.57 19.62
C THR A 153 1.08 -13.43 18.81
N LEU A 154 1.85 -12.84 17.89
CA LEU A 154 1.41 -11.75 17.05
C LEU A 154 1.30 -12.20 15.60
N SER A 155 0.17 -11.91 14.95
CA SER A 155 0.03 -12.08 13.50
C SER A 155 -0.60 -10.86 12.85
N TYR A 156 -0.11 -10.53 11.65
CA TYR A 156 -0.70 -9.49 10.80
C TYR A 156 -1.43 -10.16 9.63
N HIS A 157 -2.60 -9.64 9.33
CA HIS A 157 -3.49 -10.07 8.25
C HIS A 157 -3.60 -8.91 7.26
N PRO A 158 -2.70 -8.85 6.25
CA PRO A 158 -2.72 -7.78 5.26
C PRO A 158 -4.03 -7.78 4.46
N VAL A 159 -4.70 -6.64 4.41
CA VAL A 159 -5.96 -6.43 3.69
C VAL A 159 -5.91 -5.11 2.90
N SER A 160 -6.79 -4.96 1.92
CA SER A 160 -6.76 -3.85 0.96
C SER A 160 -8.07 -3.06 0.90
N MET A 161 -8.61 -2.67 2.06
CA MET A 161 -9.86 -1.90 2.23
C MET A 161 -9.81 -0.51 1.58
N LEU A 162 -8.63 0.09 1.47
CA LEU A 162 -8.41 1.46 0.99
C LEU A 162 -7.80 1.51 -0.42
N THR A 163 -7.92 0.41 -1.19
CA THR A 163 -7.39 0.30 -2.57
C THR A 163 -7.71 1.51 -3.45
N ALA A 164 -8.94 2.04 -3.37
CA ALA A 164 -9.38 3.17 -4.18
C ALA A 164 -8.84 4.54 -3.72
N LYS A 165 -8.11 4.62 -2.59
CA LYS A 165 -7.66 5.88 -1.94
C LYS A 165 -6.23 6.26 -2.27
N SER A 166 -5.73 5.85 -3.43
CA SER A 166 -4.31 6.01 -3.83
C SER A 166 -4.14 6.52 -5.26
N ASN A 167 -4.91 7.54 -5.66
CA ASN A 167 -4.84 8.17 -7.00
C ASN A 167 -4.84 7.17 -8.19
N GLY A 168 -5.51 6.02 -8.03
CA GLY A 168 -5.59 4.96 -9.04
C GLY A 168 -4.42 3.95 -9.06
N THR A 169 -3.36 4.13 -8.25
CA THR A 169 -2.21 3.21 -8.19
C THR A 169 -2.49 1.94 -7.41
N LYS A 170 -3.55 1.91 -6.60
CA LYS A 170 -3.94 0.77 -5.76
C LYS A 170 -2.90 0.42 -4.68
N TYR A 171 -2.30 1.42 -4.06
CA TYR A 171 -1.24 1.26 -3.07
C TYR A 171 -1.58 0.25 -1.96
N SER A 172 -2.76 0.31 -1.32
CA SER A 172 -3.13 -0.67 -0.25
C SER A 172 -3.00 -2.11 -0.72
N LEU A 173 -3.47 -2.40 -1.93
CA LEU A 173 -3.43 -3.75 -2.51
C LEU A 173 -2.00 -4.19 -2.79
N ARG A 174 -1.19 -3.33 -3.41
CA ARG A 174 0.21 -3.62 -3.73
C ARG A 174 1.07 -3.77 -2.48
N ALA A 175 0.88 -2.90 -1.49
CA ALA A 175 1.61 -2.96 -0.22
C ALA A 175 1.25 -4.22 0.58
N ALA A 176 -0.03 -4.62 0.61
CA ALA A 176 -0.45 -5.86 1.27
C ALA A 176 0.09 -7.11 0.57
N ALA A 177 0.07 -7.15 -0.77
CA ALA A 177 0.72 -8.22 -1.52
C ALA A 177 2.24 -8.25 -1.31
N ALA A 178 2.89 -7.09 -1.23
CA ALA A 178 4.32 -7.00 -0.95
C ALA A 178 4.67 -7.50 0.47
N ALA A 179 3.82 -7.23 1.46
CA ALA A 179 3.96 -7.77 2.80
C ALA A 179 3.85 -9.31 2.81
N ALA A 180 2.96 -9.87 1.99
CA ALA A 180 2.88 -11.32 1.78
C ALA A 180 4.16 -11.89 1.11
N CYS A 181 4.74 -11.19 0.13
CA CYS A 181 6.01 -11.58 -0.47
C CYS A 181 7.14 -11.67 0.57
N VAL A 182 7.25 -10.64 1.43
CA VAL A 182 8.24 -10.64 2.51
C VAL A 182 7.96 -11.79 3.49
N ALA A 183 6.73 -11.97 3.95
CA ALA A 183 6.40 -13.04 4.88
C ALA A 183 6.59 -14.46 4.31
N THR A 184 6.47 -14.64 2.99
CA THR A 184 6.66 -15.93 2.32
C THR A 184 8.14 -16.25 2.13
N HIS A 185 8.93 -15.25 1.78
CA HIS A 185 10.32 -15.46 1.35
C HIS A 185 11.35 -15.08 2.41
N ASP A 186 10.97 -14.33 3.44
CA ASP A 186 11.80 -13.95 4.57
C ASP A 186 10.96 -13.52 5.78
N GLU A 187 10.38 -14.51 6.46
CA GLU A 187 9.51 -14.29 7.64
C GLU A 187 10.21 -13.51 8.78
N ASN A 188 11.54 -13.62 8.91
CA ASN A 188 12.30 -12.98 10.00
C ASN A 188 12.31 -11.45 9.90
N VAL A 189 12.17 -10.89 8.70
CA VAL A 189 12.12 -9.43 8.51
C VAL A 189 10.69 -8.91 8.33
N PHE A 190 9.69 -9.78 8.38
CA PHE A 190 8.30 -9.41 8.16
C PHE A 190 7.82 -8.33 9.12
N PHE A 191 8.11 -8.46 10.42
CA PHE A 191 7.69 -7.46 11.42
C PHE A 191 8.36 -6.09 11.19
N ALA A 192 9.64 -6.09 10.80
CA ALA A 192 10.36 -4.89 10.44
C ALA A 192 9.80 -4.23 9.18
N TYR A 193 9.52 -5.01 8.14
CA TYR A 193 8.90 -4.52 6.91
C TYR A 193 7.49 -3.95 7.15
N ASN A 194 6.65 -4.67 7.88
CA ASN A 194 5.31 -4.21 8.28
C ASN A 194 5.37 -2.88 9.03
N THR A 195 6.29 -2.77 9.99
CA THR A 195 6.49 -1.53 10.76
C THR A 195 7.01 -0.40 9.88
N GLU A 196 7.91 -0.68 8.93
CA GLU A 196 8.46 0.32 8.02
C GLU A 196 7.40 0.87 7.05
N LEU A 197 6.56 0.00 6.48
CA LEU A 197 5.44 0.42 5.62
C LEU A 197 4.47 1.37 6.35
N LEU A 198 4.19 1.10 7.62
CA LEU A 198 3.32 1.94 8.44
C LEU A 198 4.03 3.22 8.92
N SER A 199 5.33 3.16 9.20
CA SER A 199 6.14 4.31 9.60
C SER A 199 6.27 5.32 8.46
N ARG A 200 6.55 4.84 7.24
CA ARG A 200 6.68 5.64 6.01
C ARG A 200 5.39 5.73 5.20
N GLN A 201 4.25 5.45 5.82
CA GLN A 201 2.96 5.40 5.15
C GLN A 201 2.73 6.65 4.28
N PRO A 202 2.40 6.48 2.98
CA PRO A 202 2.07 7.61 2.13
C PRO A 202 0.75 8.25 2.56
N ALA A 203 0.58 9.53 2.23
CA ALA A 203 -0.69 10.20 2.47
C ALA A 203 -1.80 9.59 1.59
N MET A 204 -3.02 9.54 2.12
CA MET A 204 -4.20 9.17 1.32
C MET A 204 -4.35 10.11 0.12
N ASP A 205 -4.93 9.57 -0.94
CA ASP A 205 -5.17 10.24 -2.23
C ASP A 205 -3.88 10.67 -2.96
N THR A 206 -2.73 10.08 -2.58
CA THR A 206 -1.46 10.17 -3.32
C THR A 206 -1.10 8.83 -3.98
N ASP A 207 -0.11 8.82 -4.86
CA ASP A 207 0.31 7.64 -5.61
C ASP A 207 0.84 6.50 -4.70
N GLY A 208 1.37 6.83 -3.52
CA GLY A 208 2.08 5.87 -2.66
C GLY A 208 3.38 5.36 -3.29
N PHE A 209 3.97 4.34 -2.69
CA PHE A 209 5.20 3.73 -3.22
C PHE A 209 4.90 2.90 -4.48
N SER A 210 5.79 2.95 -5.46
CA SER A 210 5.87 2.01 -6.58
C SER A 210 6.31 0.62 -6.10
N ASP A 211 6.17 -0.40 -6.95
CA ASP A 211 6.54 -1.78 -6.60
C ASP A 211 8.06 -1.91 -6.37
N THR A 212 8.86 -1.19 -7.16
CA THR A 212 10.31 -1.07 -6.95
C THR A 212 10.64 -0.43 -5.60
N GLU A 213 9.93 0.64 -5.20
CA GLU A 213 10.14 1.26 -3.87
C GLU A 213 9.70 0.34 -2.73
N LEU A 214 8.63 -0.45 -2.91
CA LEU A 214 8.22 -1.49 -1.94
C LEU A 214 9.31 -2.57 -1.79
N ALA A 215 9.89 -3.02 -2.90
CA ALA A 215 11.01 -3.96 -2.88
C ALA A 215 12.28 -3.37 -2.25
N ASP A 216 12.58 -2.10 -2.53
CA ASP A 216 13.70 -1.38 -1.93
C ASP A 216 13.55 -1.27 -0.40
N LEU A 217 12.33 -1.08 0.10
CA LEU A 217 12.05 -1.09 1.53
C LEU A 217 12.30 -2.46 2.16
N ALA A 218 11.93 -3.56 1.49
CA ALA A 218 12.20 -4.91 1.98
C ALA A 218 13.72 -5.19 2.09
N GLN A 219 14.50 -4.73 1.11
CA GLN A 219 15.96 -4.79 1.18
C GLN A 219 16.51 -3.91 2.32
N ALA A 220 15.96 -2.71 2.52
CA ALA A 220 16.41 -1.77 3.55
C ALA A 220 16.21 -2.30 4.98
N VAL A 221 15.18 -3.10 5.22
CA VAL A 221 14.94 -3.75 6.52
C VAL A 221 15.74 -5.05 6.70
N GLY A 222 16.56 -5.43 5.72
CA GLY A 222 17.54 -6.51 5.85
C GLY A 222 17.10 -7.88 5.32
N ALA A 223 16.19 -7.93 4.33
CA ALA A 223 15.84 -9.19 3.68
C ALA A 223 17.09 -9.95 3.19
N GLN A 224 17.19 -11.23 3.55
CA GLN A 224 18.28 -12.16 3.27
C GLN A 224 18.22 -12.72 1.86
N GLU A 225 17.02 -12.83 1.28
CA GLU A 225 16.78 -13.19 -0.13
C GLU A 225 16.21 -11.99 -0.92
N PRO A 226 16.91 -10.83 -0.99
CA PRO A 226 16.34 -9.58 -1.49
C PRO A 226 15.93 -9.65 -2.96
N ASP A 227 16.62 -10.43 -3.79
CA ASP A 227 16.28 -10.58 -5.21
C ASP A 227 14.96 -11.35 -5.38
N LYS A 228 14.76 -12.42 -4.61
CA LYS A 228 13.53 -13.23 -4.65
C LYS A 228 12.33 -12.46 -4.10
N VAL A 229 12.53 -11.70 -3.03
CA VAL A 229 11.51 -10.80 -2.48
C VAL A 229 11.17 -9.72 -3.49
N ARG A 230 12.18 -9.11 -4.13
CA ARG A 230 11.97 -8.11 -5.20
C ARG A 230 11.15 -8.67 -6.35
N ASP A 231 11.56 -9.82 -6.90
CA ASP A 231 10.86 -10.45 -8.03
C ASP A 231 9.40 -10.71 -7.68
N CYS A 232 9.11 -11.27 -6.50
CA CYS A 232 7.74 -11.50 -6.02
C CYS A 232 6.91 -10.19 -5.96
N ILE A 233 7.51 -9.10 -5.45
CA ILE A 233 6.84 -7.80 -5.31
C ILE A 233 6.59 -7.17 -6.68
N GLU A 234 7.61 -7.11 -7.54
CA GLU A 234 7.53 -6.46 -8.85
C GLU A 234 6.66 -7.25 -9.84
N ASP A 235 6.57 -8.58 -9.71
CA ASP A 235 5.65 -9.44 -10.49
C ASP A 235 4.20 -9.42 -9.94
N GLY A 236 3.99 -8.89 -8.74
CA GLY A 236 2.66 -8.80 -8.12
C GLY A 236 2.07 -10.17 -7.74
N ASP A 237 2.93 -11.09 -7.28
CA ASP A 237 2.62 -12.51 -7.10
C ASP A 237 1.47 -12.81 -6.12
N TYR A 238 1.20 -11.91 -5.18
CA TYR A 238 0.13 -12.08 -4.18
C TYR A 238 -1.00 -11.06 -4.29
N ILE A 239 -1.14 -10.39 -5.44
CA ILE A 239 -2.20 -9.40 -5.65
C ILE A 239 -3.59 -10.03 -5.60
N GLU A 240 -3.82 -11.15 -6.30
CA GLU A 240 -5.13 -11.81 -6.29
C GLU A 240 -5.43 -12.44 -4.92
N TRP A 241 -4.46 -13.13 -4.31
CA TRP A 241 -4.61 -13.64 -2.94
C TRP A 241 -4.99 -12.53 -1.94
N THR A 242 -4.40 -11.34 -2.05
CA THR A 242 -4.71 -10.21 -1.16
C THR A 242 -6.16 -9.74 -1.30
N LYS A 243 -6.70 -9.73 -2.53
CA LYS A 243 -8.11 -9.39 -2.75
C LYS A 243 -9.00 -10.43 -2.08
N ASP A 244 -8.72 -11.71 -2.33
CA ASP A 244 -9.52 -12.80 -1.79
C ASP A 244 -9.44 -12.86 -0.26
N ALA A 245 -8.27 -12.62 0.32
CA ALA A 245 -8.07 -12.50 1.77
C ALA A 245 -8.89 -11.35 2.36
N THR A 246 -8.91 -10.21 1.67
CA THR A 246 -9.75 -9.06 2.07
C THR A 246 -11.23 -9.42 2.01
N GLU A 247 -11.69 -10.09 0.95
CA GLU A 247 -13.08 -10.52 0.78
C GLU A 247 -13.49 -11.55 1.84
N ARG A 248 -12.60 -12.49 2.17
CA ARG A 248 -12.80 -13.44 3.27
C ARG A 248 -12.94 -12.71 4.60
N ALA A 249 -12.04 -11.79 4.93
CA ALA A 249 -12.10 -11.02 6.17
C ALA A 249 -13.39 -10.18 6.28
N ILE A 250 -13.86 -9.58 5.19
CA ILE A 250 -15.15 -8.86 5.14
C ILE A 250 -16.32 -9.83 5.37
N SER A 251 -16.24 -11.03 4.82
CA SER A 251 -17.32 -12.03 4.92
C SER A 251 -17.38 -12.70 6.29
N GLY A 252 -16.24 -12.85 6.96
CA GLY A 252 -16.15 -13.41 8.29
C GLY A 252 -14.70 -13.70 8.70
N ILE A 253 -14.40 -13.44 9.96
CA ILE A 253 -13.09 -13.69 10.54
C ILE A 253 -13.10 -15.05 11.24
N PRO A 254 -12.17 -15.97 10.90
CA PRO A 254 -12.04 -17.25 11.59
C PRO A 254 -11.82 -17.07 13.10
N ASP A 255 -12.36 -17.98 13.90
CA ASP A 255 -12.13 -18.03 15.36
C ASP A 255 -12.40 -16.71 16.08
N ALA A 256 -13.45 -15.99 15.66
CA ALA A 256 -13.79 -14.67 16.16
C ALA A 256 -15.31 -14.45 16.29
N ASP A 257 -16.06 -15.48 16.72
CA ASP A 257 -17.48 -15.38 17.09
C ASP A 257 -18.40 -14.66 16.07
N GLY A 258 -18.12 -14.83 14.77
CA GLY A 258 -18.90 -14.23 13.68
C GLY A 258 -18.57 -12.77 13.36
N LEU A 259 -17.44 -12.25 13.89
CA LEU A 259 -16.93 -10.94 13.52
C LEU A 259 -16.59 -10.87 12.03
N GLN A 260 -16.74 -9.66 11.48
CA GLN A 260 -16.46 -9.32 10.09
C GLN A 260 -15.59 -8.07 10.08
N LEU A 261 -14.68 -7.97 9.11
CA LEU A 261 -13.84 -6.80 8.95
C LEU A 261 -14.69 -5.58 8.55
N ALA A 262 -14.90 -4.68 9.50
CA ALA A 262 -15.67 -3.44 9.29
C ALA A 262 -14.78 -2.21 9.05
N GLY A 263 -13.47 -2.32 9.31
CA GLY A 263 -12.52 -1.22 9.19
C GLY A 263 -11.12 -1.64 9.61
N THR A 264 -10.13 -0.78 9.36
CA THR A 264 -8.71 -1.05 9.62
C THR A 264 -8.09 0.07 10.46
N PRO A 265 -7.32 -0.25 11.51
CA PRO A 265 -6.97 -1.60 11.92
C PRO A 265 -8.15 -2.25 12.64
N MET A 266 -8.28 -3.56 12.52
CA MET A 266 -9.07 -4.36 13.45
C MET A 266 -8.10 -5.22 14.23
N ILE A 267 -8.08 -5.06 15.55
CA ILE A 267 -7.19 -5.77 16.46
C ILE A 267 -8.05 -6.74 17.27
N LEU A 268 -7.71 -8.02 17.21
CA LEU A 268 -8.32 -9.07 18.02
C LEU A 268 -7.31 -9.54 19.05
N VAL A 269 -7.75 -9.69 20.30
CA VAL A 269 -6.97 -10.26 21.39
C VAL A 269 -7.74 -11.45 21.96
N ASN A 270 -7.20 -12.67 21.79
CA ASN A 270 -7.90 -13.93 22.02
C ASN A 270 -9.29 -13.96 21.36
N GLY A 271 -9.37 -13.49 20.11
CA GLY A 271 -10.62 -13.40 19.34
C GLY A 271 -11.56 -12.24 19.74
N GLN A 272 -11.26 -11.48 20.80
CA GLN A 272 -12.07 -10.34 21.22
C GLN A 272 -11.58 -9.02 20.59
N PRO A 273 -12.48 -8.18 20.03
CA PRO A 273 -12.08 -6.97 19.32
C PRO A 273 -11.70 -5.85 20.29
N TYR A 274 -10.53 -5.24 20.08
CA TYR A 274 -10.12 -4.05 20.81
C TYR A 274 -10.77 -2.79 20.21
N MET A 275 -11.62 -2.13 20.99
CA MET A 275 -12.39 -0.94 20.59
C MET A 275 -11.90 0.35 21.26
N GLY A 276 -10.72 0.32 21.87
CA GLY A 276 -10.16 1.41 22.63
C GLY A 276 -9.39 2.46 21.82
N ALA A 277 -8.70 3.36 22.51
CA ALA A 277 -7.91 4.41 21.88
C ALA A 277 -6.65 3.87 21.18
N LEU A 278 -6.58 4.00 19.85
CA LEU A 278 -5.46 3.47 19.04
C LEU A 278 -4.07 4.00 19.43
N LYS A 279 -4.00 5.20 20.03
CA LYS A 279 -2.73 5.84 20.44
C LYS A 279 -2.36 5.59 21.90
N ASP A 280 -3.21 4.91 22.66
CA ASP A 280 -2.99 4.66 24.08
C ASP A 280 -2.47 3.24 24.30
N ALA A 281 -1.14 3.11 24.33
CA ALA A 281 -0.46 1.83 24.54
C ALA A 281 -0.78 1.22 25.92
N ALA A 282 -1.04 2.05 26.94
CA ALA A 282 -1.37 1.59 28.28
C ALA A 282 -2.80 1.04 28.35
N GLU A 283 -3.75 1.68 27.67
CA GLU A 283 -5.11 1.16 27.52
C GLU A 283 -5.12 -0.18 26.76
N PHE A 284 -4.35 -0.29 25.66
CA PHE A 284 -4.23 -1.57 24.95
C PHE A 284 -3.61 -2.66 25.84
N SER A 285 -2.55 -2.35 26.60
CA SER A 285 -1.96 -3.29 27.56
C SER A 285 -2.96 -3.79 28.61
N GLN A 286 -3.79 -2.89 29.14
CA GLN A 286 -4.85 -3.27 30.09
C GLN A 286 -5.90 -4.19 29.46
N PHE A 287 -6.27 -3.94 28.21
CA PHE A 287 -7.17 -4.83 27.47
C PHE A 287 -6.56 -6.23 27.27
N VAL A 288 -5.28 -6.30 26.89
CA VAL A 288 -4.55 -7.56 26.72
C VAL A 288 -4.54 -8.37 28.01
N LEU A 289 -4.26 -7.75 29.15
CA LEU A 289 -4.27 -8.41 30.45
C LEU A 289 -5.65 -8.90 30.90
N THR A 290 -6.68 -8.09 30.63
CA THR A 290 -8.05 -8.45 30.98
C THR A 290 -8.50 -9.65 30.14
N SER A 291 -8.24 -9.62 28.83
CA SER A 291 -8.53 -10.73 27.92
C SER A 291 -7.77 -12.01 28.30
N ALA A 292 -6.49 -11.91 28.69
CA ALA A 292 -5.70 -13.05 29.17
C ALA A 292 -6.31 -13.66 30.44
N SER A 293 -6.77 -12.82 31.37
CA SER A 293 -7.38 -13.27 32.62
C SER A 293 -8.71 -13.99 32.36
N ASP A 294 -9.58 -13.42 31.53
CA ASP A 294 -10.88 -14.00 31.20
C ASP A 294 -10.73 -15.39 30.55
N LYS A 295 -9.82 -15.52 29.58
CA LYS A 295 -9.51 -16.80 28.93
C LYS A 295 -9.05 -17.85 29.95
N PHE A 296 -8.14 -17.49 30.85
CA PHE A 296 -7.64 -18.38 31.90
C PHE A 296 -8.76 -18.89 32.84
N TYR A 297 -9.73 -18.04 33.18
CA TYR A 297 -10.87 -18.45 34.00
C TYR A 297 -11.87 -19.33 33.24
N THR A 298 -12.15 -19.02 31.96
CA THR A 298 -13.03 -19.83 31.11
C THR A 298 -12.46 -21.23 30.88
N GLU A 299 -11.16 -21.35 30.61
CA GLU A 299 -10.51 -22.65 30.39
C GLU A 299 -10.50 -23.52 31.66
N GLN A 300 -10.33 -22.94 32.85
CA GLN A 300 -10.39 -23.70 34.10
C GLN A 300 -11.80 -24.17 34.47
N THR A 301 -12.83 -23.43 34.07
CA THR A 301 -14.22 -23.81 34.36
C THR A 301 -14.76 -24.88 33.40
N ALA A 302 -14.10 -25.11 32.26
CA ALA A 302 -14.35 -26.25 31.38
C ALA A 302 -13.85 -27.58 32.00
N THR A 303 -14.54 -28.05 33.05
CA THR A 303 -14.27 -29.37 33.66
C THR A 303 -14.61 -30.49 32.67
N PRO A 304 -13.74 -31.51 32.45
CA PRO A 304 -14.08 -32.65 31.60
C PRO A 304 -15.27 -33.40 32.21
N THR A 305 -16.29 -33.68 31.40
CA THR A 305 -17.40 -34.54 31.81
C THR A 305 -16.82 -35.91 32.20
N PRO A 306 -17.04 -36.41 33.43
CA PRO A 306 -16.52 -37.72 33.82
C PRO A 306 -17.14 -38.78 32.91
N THR A 307 -16.28 -39.48 32.17
CA THR A 307 -16.67 -40.67 31.41
C THR A 307 -17.15 -41.72 32.41
N ALA A 308 -18.42 -42.11 32.31
CA ALA A 308 -18.99 -43.15 33.15
C ALA A 308 -18.22 -44.48 32.93
N PRO A 309 -17.91 -45.25 33.98
CA PRO A 309 -17.26 -46.55 33.80
C PRO A 309 -18.16 -47.47 32.99
N ALA A 310 -17.59 -48.16 31.99
CA ALA A 310 -18.29 -49.21 31.27
C ALA A 310 -18.62 -50.37 32.22
N GLU A 311 -19.90 -50.77 32.28
CA GLU A 311 -20.36 -52.03 32.88
C GLU A 311 -19.96 -53.25 32.03
#